data_AF-A0A519SKI5-F1
#
_entry.id   AF-A0A519SKI5-F1
#
_cell.length_a   1.000
_cell.length_b   1.000
_cell.length_c   1.000
_cell.angle_alpha   90.00
_cell.angle_beta   90.00
_cell.angle_gamma   90.00
#
_symmetry.space_group_name_H-M   'P 1'
#
loop_
_entity.id
_entity.type
_entity.pdbx_description
1 polymer ?
#
loop_
_entity_poly.entity_id
_entity_poly.type
_entity_poly.pdbx_seq_one_letter_code
_entity_poly.pdbx_strand_id
1 'polypeptide(L)'
;MKDITHFINNNFQRNFFYDVGSEKTKINIINHIERFEKENPNAITDLLISLKKSFPDAKIENWTQFYNFDRCIRFLIEIDYTERYICQISIFGYFSIYKHSMQYAQGTYTYDDISFYNHYESLACDKIHKCLLPTFKNLIWLDRDILEKVINDFSIITDDPLFTIKITVADILFSNHYI
;
A
#
# COMPACT_ATOMS: atom_id res chain seq x y z
N MET A 1 14.28 3.97 16.43
CA MET A 1 13.35 3.10 15.67
C MET A 1 12.26 2.64 16.62
N LYS A 2 10.98 2.92 16.34
CA LYS A 2 9.89 2.16 16.96
C LYS A 2 10.00 0.73 16.45
N ASP A 3 9.90 -0.25 17.34
CA ASP A 3 10.11 -1.66 17.05
C ASP A 3 9.23 -2.12 15.88
N ILE A 4 9.86 -2.55 14.78
CA ILE A 4 9.17 -3.07 13.58
C ILE A 4 8.22 -4.20 13.98
N THR A 5 8.58 -5.00 14.98
CA THR A 5 7.73 -6.08 15.53
C THR A 5 6.45 -5.53 16.17
N HIS A 6 6.53 -4.40 16.88
CA HIS A 6 5.37 -3.74 17.46
C HIS A 6 4.46 -3.14 16.39
N PHE A 7 5.04 -2.54 15.34
CA PHE A 7 4.28 -2.09 14.18
C PHE A 7 3.57 -3.25 13.48
N ILE A 8 4.28 -4.35 13.25
CA ILE A 8 3.73 -5.55 12.63
C ILE A 8 2.56 -6.11 13.44
N ASN A 9 2.75 -6.30 14.75
CA ASN A 9 1.70 -6.84 15.63
C ASN A 9 0.47 -5.92 15.76
N ASN A 10 0.64 -4.61 15.66
CA ASN A 10 -0.45 -3.65 15.78
C ASN A 10 -1.20 -3.42 14.46
N ASN A 11 -0.54 -3.60 13.32
CA ASN A 11 -1.06 -3.19 12.02
C ASN A 11 -1.31 -4.36 11.04
N PHE A 12 -0.75 -5.54 11.33
CA PHE A 12 -0.98 -6.77 10.58
C PHE A 12 -1.46 -7.86 11.54
N GLN A 13 -2.78 -8.10 11.60
CA GLN A 13 -3.28 -9.25 12.39
C GLN A 13 -3.17 -10.51 11.55
N ARG A 14 -2.52 -11.54 12.09
CA ARG A 14 -2.34 -12.85 11.43
C ARG A 14 -3.66 -13.38 10.88
N ASN A 15 -4.74 -13.28 11.67
CA ASN A 15 -6.08 -13.72 11.27
C ASN A 15 -6.61 -13.02 10.00
N PHE A 16 -6.12 -11.84 9.62
CA PHE A 16 -6.54 -11.19 8.36
C PHE A 16 -6.09 -11.93 7.11
N PHE A 17 -4.97 -12.66 7.18
CA PHE A 17 -4.47 -13.45 6.07
C PHE A 17 -5.07 -14.86 6.03
N TYR A 18 -5.47 -15.38 7.20
CA TYR A 18 -5.89 -16.77 7.38
C TYR A 18 -7.40 -16.97 7.55
N ASP A 19 -8.14 -15.91 7.91
CA ASP A 19 -9.58 -15.94 8.20
C ASP A 19 -10.33 -14.90 7.34
N VAL A 20 -9.99 -14.91 6.04
CA VAL A 20 -10.57 -14.01 5.04
C VAL A 20 -12.07 -14.29 4.92
N GLY A 21 -12.88 -13.28 5.22
CA GLY A 21 -14.34 -13.35 5.07
C GLY A 21 -15.12 -13.72 6.33
N SER A 22 -14.45 -14.01 7.45
CA SER A 22 -15.15 -14.20 8.73
C SER A 22 -15.79 -12.91 9.24
N GLU A 23 -16.86 -13.05 10.01
CA GLU A 23 -17.60 -11.91 10.54
C GLU A 23 -16.74 -11.05 11.48
N LYS A 24 -15.90 -11.70 12.28
CA LYS A 24 -14.94 -11.01 13.16
C LYS A 24 -13.95 -10.16 12.35
N THR A 25 -13.42 -10.71 11.27
CA THR A 25 -12.50 -10.02 10.37
C THR A 25 -13.18 -8.81 9.73
N LYS A 26 -14.43 -8.95 9.26
CA LYS A 26 -15.21 -7.85 8.67
C LYS A 26 -15.47 -6.72 9.67
N ILE A 27 -15.93 -7.03 10.88
CA ILE A 27 -16.19 -6.06 11.93
C ILE A 27 -14.91 -5.29 12.28
N ASN A 28 -13.78 -5.98 12.39
CA ASN A 28 -12.50 -5.33 12.67
C ASN A 28 -12.11 -4.34 11.54
N ILE A 29 -12.28 -4.71 10.26
CA ILE A 29 -12.00 -3.81 9.14
C ILE A 29 -12.89 -2.55 9.23
N ILE A 30 -14.19 -2.72 9.47
CA ILE A 30 -15.13 -1.59 9.60
C ILE A 30 -14.69 -0.66 10.73
N ASN A 31 -14.36 -1.18 11.91
CA ASN A 31 -13.87 -0.38 13.03
C ASN A 31 -12.60 0.42 12.69
N HIS A 32 -11.69 -0.18 11.92
CA HIS A 32 -10.47 0.50 11.45
C HIS A 32 -10.78 1.60 10.42
N ILE A 33 -11.73 1.36 9.51
CA ILE A 33 -12.19 2.36 8.54
C ILE A 33 -12.79 3.56 9.28
N GLU A 34 -13.75 3.33 10.19
CA GLU A 34 -14.41 4.39 10.96
C GLU A 34 -13.41 5.22 11.77
N ARG A 35 -12.43 4.55 12.39
CA ARG A 35 -11.35 5.23 13.11
C ARG A 35 -10.49 6.06 12.17
N PHE A 36 -10.10 5.51 11.02
CA PHE A 36 -9.28 6.19 10.03
C PHE A 36 -9.97 7.45 9.48
N GLU A 37 -11.25 7.36 9.13
CA GLU A 37 -12.05 8.49 8.66
C GLU A 37 -12.21 9.59 9.72
N LYS A 38 -12.40 9.19 10.98
CA LYS A 38 -12.48 10.12 12.11
C LYS A 38 -11.16 10.83 12.41
N GLU A 39 -10.03 10.11 12.32
CA GLU A 39 -8.70 10.65 12.58
C GLU A 39 -8.19 11.55 11.43
N ASN A 40 -8.67 11.32 10.20
CA ASN A 40 -8.22 12.03 9.00
C ASN A 40 -9.41 12.60 8.20
N PRO A 41 -10.16 13.57 8.77
CA PRO A 41 -11.27 14.19 8.04
C PRO A 41 -10.76 14.90 6.78
N ASN A 42 -11.48 14.77 5.66
CA ASN A 42 -11.12 15.36 4.36
C ASN A 42 -9.78 14.88 3.76
N ALA A 43 -9.26 13.74 4.21
CA ALA A 43 -7.92 13.27 3.83
C ALA A 43 -7.64 13.26 2.32
N ILE A 44 -8.60 12.80 1.51
CA ILE A 44 -8.43 12.75 0.05
C ILE A 44 -8.29 14.15 -0.54
N THR A 45 -9.12 15.10 -0.08
CA THR A 45 -9.08 16.49 -0.57
C THR A 45 -7.76 17.16 -0.21
N ASP A 46 -7.32 17.04 1.05
CA ASP A 46 -6.07 17.65 1.52
C ASP A 46 -4.85 17.04 0.83
N LEU A 47 -4.88 15.72 0.63
CA LEU A 47 -3.86 14.99 -0.12
C LEU A 47 -3.74 15.51 -1.56
N LEU A 48 -4.88 15.62 -2.27
CA LEU A 48 -4.88 16.10 -3.66
C LEU A 48 -4.37 17.54 -3.76
N ILE A 49 -4.74 18.41 -2.82
CA ILE A 49 -4.22 19.79 -2.75
C ILE A 49 -2.69 19.79 -2.55
N SER A 50 -2.20 18.97 -1.62
CA SER A 50 -0.77 18.84 -1.28
C SER A 50 0.05 18.30 -2.47
N LEU A 51 -0.48 17.26 -3.14
CA LEU A 51 0.13 16.67 -4.33
C LEU A 51 0.14 17.67 -5.48
N LYS A 52 -0.97 18.36 -5.78
CA LYS A 52 -1.02 19.36 -6.86
C LYS A 52 -0.13 20.57 -6.61
N LYS A 53 0.06 20.97 -5.35
CA LYS A 53 1.04 22.01 -5.00
C LYS A 53 2.48 21.56 -5.28
N SER A 54 2.78 20.29 -5.05
CA SER A 54 4.14 19.75 -5.16
C SER A 54 4.47 19.25 -6.58
N PHE A 55 3.45 18.83 -7.32
CA PHE A 55 3.50 18.33 -8.68
C PHE A 55 2.34 18.95 -9.51
N PRO A 56 2.48 20.21 -9.94
CA PRO A 56 1.40 20.94 -10.62
C PRO A 56 0.92 20.26 -11.91
N ASP A 57 1.88 19.75 -12.69
CA ASP A 57 1.62 19.16 -14.01
C ASP A 57 1.33 17.65 -13.96
N ALA A 58 1.50 17.01 -12.79
CA ALA A 58 1.28 15.58 -12.66
C ALA A 58 -0.19 15.23 -12.84
N LYS A 59 -0.46 14.15 -13.60
CA LYS A 59 -1.79 13.55 -13.63
C LYS A 59 -1.95 12.65 -12.41
N ILE A 60 -3.06 12.79 -11.71
CA ILE A 60 -3.38 11.99 -10.54
C ILE A 60 -4.70 11.31 -10.85
N GLU A 61 -4.67 9.98 -10.89
CA GLU A 61 -5.83 9.14 -11.16
C GLU A 61 -6.16 8.37 -9.88
N ASN A 62 -7.38 8.53 -9.39
CA ASN A 62 -7.86 7.75 -8.26
C ASN A 62 -8.32 6.38 -8.75
N TRP A 63 -7.42 5.40 -8.64
CA TRP A 63 -7.70 3.99 -8.89
C TRP A 63 -8.24 3.36 -7.62
N THR A 64 -9.50 3.61 -7.31
CA THR A 64 -10.15 2.86 -6.25
C THR A 64 -10.99 1.75 -6.84
N GLN A 65 -10.37 0.62 -7.18
CA GLN A 65 -11.12 -0.62 -7.41
C GLN A 65 -11.48 -1.24 -6.05
N PHE A 66 -12.53 -0.67 -5.45
CA PHE A 66 -13.18 -1.13 -4.23
C PHE A 66 -13.98 -2.41 -4.49
N TYR A 67 -13.41 -3.58 -4.22
CA TYR A 67 -14.19 -4.81 -4.03
C TYR A 67 -14.02 -5.31 -2.59
N ASN A 68 -15.13 -5.50 -1.87
CA ASN A 68 -15.22 -6.18 -0.56
C ASN A 68 -14.30 -5.66 0.58
N PHE A 69 -14.76 -4.66 1.36
CA PHE A 69 -14.11 -4.22 2.62
C PHE A 69 -12.72 -3.64 2.42
N ASP A 70 -12.62 -2.65 1.55
CA ASP A 70 -11.34 -2.16 1.08
C ASP A 70 -10.56 -1.42 2.17
N ARG A 71 -9.28 -1.73 2.23
CA ARG A 71 -8.44 -1.46 3.41
C ARG A 71 -7.44 -0.34 3.14
N CYS A 72 -7.54 0.30 1.97
CA CYS A 72 -6.57 1.26 1.49
C CYS A 72 -7.20 2.33 0.58
N ILE A 73 -6.62 3.52 0.61
CA ILE A 73 -6.73 4.52 -0.46
C ILE A 73 -5.61 4.22 -1.47
N ARG A 74 -5.96 4.04 -2.74
CA ARG A 74 -4.99 3.83 -3.83
C ARG A 74 -5.16 4.87 -4.92
N PHE A 75 -4.04 5.34 -5.44
CA PHE A 75 -4.00 6.28 -6.54
C PHE A 75 -2.73 6.11 -7.37
N LEU A 76 -2.83 6.45 -8.65
CA LEU A 76 -1.71 6.54 -9.57
C LEU A 76 -1.32 8.02 -9.68
N ILE A 77 -0.02 8.30 -9.59
CA ILE A 77 0.54 9.60 -9.93
C ILE A 77 1.49 9.44 -11.12
N GLU A 78 1.20 10.14 -12.20
CA GLU A 78 2.04 10.27 -13.39
C GLU A 78 2.67 11.67 -13.36
N ILE A 79 3.96 11.72 -13.01
CA ILE A 79 4.75 12.95 -13.00
C ILE A 79 5.13 13.32 -14.44
N ASP A 80 5.53 12.33 -15.23
CA ASP A 80 5.73 12.41 -16.67
C ASP A 80 5.52 11.03 -17.32
N TYR A 81 5.77 10.92 -18.64
CA TYR A 81 5.55 9.68 -19.41
C TYR A 81 6.40 8.48 -18.94
N THR A 82 7.49 8.74 -18.21
CA THR A 82 8.45 7.74 -17.72
C THR A 82 8.37 7.52 -16.20
N GLU A 83 7.74 8.45 -15.49
CA GLU A 83 7.61 8.48 -14.04
C GLU A 83 6.15 8.32 -13.60
N ARG A 84 5.73 7.06 -13.47
CA ARG A 84 4.40 6.66 -13.00
C ARG A 84 4.54 5.83 -11.73
N TYR A 85 3.81 6.18 -10.69
CA TYR A 85 3.91 5.53 -9.38
C TYR A 85 2.52 5.19 -8.85
N ILE A 86 2.36 3.96 -8.36
CA ILE A 86 1.17 3.58 -7.61
C ILE A 86 1.46 3.80 -6.13
N CYS A 87 0.55 4.54 -5.50
CA CYS A 87 0.60 4.92 -4.10
C CYS A 87 -0.55 4.25 -3.38
N GLN A 88 -0.27 3.71 -2.19
CA GLN A 88 -1.26 3.07 -1.34
C GLN A 88 -1.12 3.53 0.11
N ILE A 89 -2.23 3.97 0.70
CA ILE A 89 -2.34 4.39 2.10
C ILE A 89 -3.32 3.45 2.78
N SER A 90 -2.84 2.65 3.73
CA SER A 90 -3.65 1.66 4.44
C SER A 90 -4.37 2.27 5.65
N ILE A 91 -5.57 1.76 5.94
CA ILE A 91 -6.29 2.02 7.20
C ILE A 91 -5.53 1.50 8.43
N PHE A 92 -4.51 0.67 8.22
CA PHE A 92 -3.56 0.21 9.25
C PHE A 92 -2.34 1.13 9.38
N GLY A 93 -2.39 2.35 8.82
CA GLY A 93 -1.39 3.39 9.10
C GLY A 93 -0.06 3.21 8.39
N TYR A 94 -0.02 2.50 7.26
CA TYR A 94 1.17 2.39 6.42
C TYR A 94 0.97 2.92 5.00
N PHE A 95 2.06 3.39 4.42
CA PHE A 95 2.17 3.87 3.06
C PHE A 95 3.08 2.95 2.26
N SER A 96 2.70 2.61 1.04
CA SER A 96 3.59 1.95 0.09
C SER A 96 3.53 2.64 -1.25
N ILE A 97 4.67 2.62 -1.94
CA ILE A 97 4.83 3.19 -3.27
C ILE A 97 5.72 2.29 -4.11
N TYR A 98 5.29 2.06 -5.35
CA TYR A 98 6.04 1.27 -6.31
C TYR A 98 5.91 1.88 -7.70
N LYS A 99 6.93 1.66 -8.52
CA LYS A 99 6.91 2.15 -9.91
C LYS A 99 5.87 1.37 -10.69
N HIS A 100 5.08 2.08 -11.48
CA HIS A 100 4.23 1.51 -12.50
C HIS A 100 4.89 1.73 -13.86
N SER A 101 5.96 0.99 -14.13
CA SER A 101 6.60 1.02 -15.44
C SER A 101 5.80 0.17 -16.42
N MET A 102 5.35 0.84 -17.48
CA MET A 102 4.65 0.23 -18.59
C MET A 102 5.57 0.33 -19.81
N GLN A 103 6.07 -0.81 -20.28
CA GLN A 103 6.80 -0.88 -21.53
C GLN A 103 5.85 -1.32 -22.63
N TYR A 104 5.77 -0.57 -23.73
CA TYR A 104 5.04 -1.02 -24.92
C TYR A 104 6.04 -1.68 -25.86
N ALA A 105 5.98 -3.01 -25.96
CA ALA A 105 6.83 -3.79 -26.84
C ALA A 105 5.97 -4.76 -27.65
N GLN A 106 6.24 -4.84 -28.95
CA GLN A 106 5.62 -5.82 -29.86
C GLN A 106 4.07 -5.81 -29.88
N GLY A 107 3.44 -4.65 -29.70
CA GLY A 107 1.98 -4.53 -29.73
C GLY A 107 1.29 -4.80 -28.40
N THR A 108 2.05 -5.14 -27.35
CA THR A 108 1.54 -5.43 -26.01
C THR A 108 2.14 -4.50 -24.96
N TYR A 109 1.35 -4.14 -23.95
CA TYR A 109 1.84 -3.48 -22.75
C TYR A 109 2.37 -4.55 -21.78
N THR A 110 3.65 -4.48 -21.43
CA THR A 110 4.26 -5.27 -20.37
C THR A 110 4.52 -4.37 -19.16
N TYR A 111 4.10 -4.83 -17.99
CA TYR A 111 4.38 -4.16 -16.73
C TYR A 111 5.61 -4.81 -16.10
N ASP A 112 6.54 -4.01 -15.59
CA ASP A 112 7.68 -4.57 -14.85
C ASP A 112 7.20 -5.15 -13.51
N ASP A 113 7.99 -6.06 -12.95
CA ASP A 113 7.78 -6.57 -11.59
C ASP A 113 7.67 -5.43 -10.57
N ILE A 114 6.74 -5.57 -9.62
CA ILE A 114 6.47 -4.57 -8.57
C ILE A 114 7.76 -4.25 -7.83
N SER A 115 8.32 -3.07 -8.09
CA SER A 115 9.54 -2.58 -7.45
C SER A 115 9.20 -1.59 -6.35
N PHE A 116 9.26 -2.04 -5.10
CA PHE A 116 9.09 -1.18 -3.92
C PHE A 116 10.29 -0.26 -3.74
N TYR A 117 9.99 1.00 -3.45
CA TYR A 117 11.00 1.98 -3.08
C TYR A 117 11.11 2.08 -1.56
N ASN A 118 12.34 2.05 -1.07
CA ASN A 118 12.68 2.49 0.28
C ASN A 118 12.82 4.02 0.32
N HIS A 119 12.83 4.57 1.54
CA HIS A 119 13.27 5.95 1.74
C HIS A 119 14.60 6.24 1.03
N TYR A 120 14.69 7.42 0.39
CA TYR A 120 15.89 7.94 -0.28
C TYR A 120 16.32 7.20 -1.56
N GLU A 121 15.58 6.20 -2.02
CA GLU A 121 15.84 5.55 -3.31
C GLU A 121 15.28 6.35 -4.51
N SER A 122 14.28 7.20 -4.28
CA SER A 122 13.68 8.05 -5.31
C SER A 122 13.24 9.40 -4.75
N LEU A 123 13.78 10.48 -5.31
CA LEU A 123 13.41 11.85 -4.95
C LEU A 123 11.92 12.13 -5.20
N ALA A 124 11.36 11.53 -6.25
CA ALA A 124 9.93 11.62 -6.55
C ALA A 124 9.10 10.95 -5.45
N CYS A 125 9.45 9.72 -5.06
CA CYS A 125 8.77 8.98 -4.00
C CYS A 125 8.88 9.69 -2.64
N ASP A 126 10.07 10.20 -2.29
CA ASP A 126 10.29 10.97 -1.06
C ASP A 126 9.42 12.23 -1.02
N LYS A 127 9.29 12.91 -2.16
CA LYS A 127 8.47 14.11 -2.28
C LYS A 127 6.98 13.78 -2.21
N ILE A 128 6.54 12.68 -2.81
CA ILE A 128 5.16 12.16 -2.65
C ILE A 128 4.88 11.86 -1.18
N HIS A 129 5.77 11.15 -0.49
CA HIS A 129 5.60 10.85 0.93
C HIS A 129 5.49 12.13 1.79
N LYS A 130 6.30 13.15 1.51
CA LYS A 130 6.19 14.46 2.18
C LYS A 130 4.83 15.12 1.99
N CYS A 131 4.15 14.89 0.87
CA CYS A 131 2.79 15.39 0.65
C CYS A 131 1.75 14.73 1.57
N LEU A 132 2.03 13.52 2.06
CA LEU A 132 1.12 12.74 2.92
C LEU A 132 1.18 13.17 4.39
N LEU A 133 2.36 13.58 4.86
CA LEU A 133 2.62 13.87 6.28
C LEU A 133 1.72 14.96 6.92
N PRO A 134 1.29 16.02 6.20
CA PRO A 134 0.35 16.99 6.75
C PRO A 134 -1.03 16.39 7.06
N THR A 135 -1.45 15.41 6.27
CA THR A 135 -2.78 14.81 6.33
C THR A 135 -2.81 13.58 7.23
N PHE A 136 -1.85 12.68 7.08
CA PHE A 136 -1.83 11.39 7.76
C PHE A 136 -0.81 11.37 8.89
N LYS A 137 -1.29 11.56 10.12
CA LYS A 137 -0.44 11.52 11.31
C LYS A 137 0.00 10.07 11.58
N ASN A 138 1.30 9.86 11.73
CA ASN A 138 1.92 8.55 12.00
C ASN A 138 1.87 7.55 10.84
N LEU A 139 1.72 8.01 9.60
CA LEU A 139 1.85 7.14 8.43
C LEU A 139 3.28 6.61 8.35
N ILE A 140 3.44 5.29 8.34
CA ILE A 140 4.73 4.62 8.25
C ILE A 140 4.96 4.18 6.81
N TRP A 141 6.08 4.58 6.21
CA TRP A 141 6.47 4.04 4.92
C TRP A 141 6.87 2.58 5.09
N LEU A 142 6.23 1.72 4.30
CA LEU A 142 6.50 0.30 4.23
C LEU A 142 7.73 0.06 3.35
N ASP A 143 8.90 0.14 3.96
CA ASP A 143 10.16 -0.21 3.31
C ASP A 143 10.19 -1.72 2.97
N ARG A 144 10.97 -2.09 1.95
CA ARG A 144 11.17 -3.46 1.47
C ARG A 144 11.55 -4.41 2.61
N ASP A 145 12.44 -4.00 3.50
CA ASP A 145 12.87 -4.82 4.63
C ASP A 145 11.71 -5.15 5.59
N ILE A 146 10.79 -4.20 5.78
CA ILE A 146 9.58 -4.41 6.58
C ILE A 146 8.63 -5.36 5.85
N LEU A 147 8.45 -5.16 4.54
CA LEU A 147 7.62 -6.01 3.69
C LEU A 147 8.11 -7.46 3.69
N GLU A 148 9.40 -7.68 3.47
CA GLU A 148 10.04 -9.00 3.51
C GLU A 148 9.90 -9.64 4.89
N LYS A 149 10.09 -8.87 5.96
CA LYS A 149 9.87 -9.36 7.32
C LYS A 149 8.43 -9.79 7.57
N VAL A 150 7.44 -9.01 7.13
CA VAL A 150 6.01 -9.38 7.23
C VAL A 150 5.74 -10.66 6.43
N ILE A 151 6.25 -10.76 5.20
CA ILE A 151 6.08 -11.96 4.37
C ILE A 151 6.64 -13.20 5.09
N ASN A 152 7.86 -13.10 5.63
CA ASN A 152 8.54 -14.21 6.29
C ASN A 152 7.85 -14.59 7.61
N ASP A 153 7.52 -13.61 8.46
CA ASP A 153 6.94 -13.87 9.79
C ASP A 153 5.50 -14.41 9.68
N PHE A 154 4.79 -14.08 8.61
CA PHE A 154 3.39 -14.47 8.43
C PHE A 154 3.21 -15.66 7.51
N SER A 155 4.20 -16.06 6.71
CA SER A 155 4.12 -17.29 5.92
C SER A 155 4.26 -18.52 6.81
N ILE A 156 3.46 -19.54 6.56
CA ILE A 156 3.62 -20.88 7.14
C ILE A 156 4.27 -21.71 6.05
N ILE A 157 5.55 -22.05 6.20
CA ILE A 157 6.28 -22.89 5.25
C ILE A 157 6.57 -24.22 5.95
N THR A 158 6.02 -25.30 5.41
CA THR A 158 6.18 -26.66 5.95
C THR A 158 6.67 -27.59 4.85
N ASP A 159 7.28 -28.71 5.24
CA ASP A 159 7.74 -29.74 4.28
C ASP A 159 6.58 -30.38 3.50
N ASP A 160 5.36 -30.28 4.04
CA ASP A 160 4.13 -30.67 3.36
C ASP A 160 3.51 -29.44 2.64
N PRO A 161 3.42 -29.45 1.29
CA PRO A 161 2.82 -28.36 0.52
C PRO A 161 1.35 -28.08 0.86
N LEU A 162 0.61 -29.07 1.36
CA LEU A 162 -0.81 -28.92 1.72
C LEU A 162 -1.02 -28.06 2.97
N PHE A 163 0.02 -27.88 3.78
CA PHE A 163 -0.01 -27.04 4.98
C PHE A 163 0.84 -25.77 4.83
N THR A 164 1.36 -25.53 3.63
CA THR A 164 2.11 -24.31 3.31
C THR A 164 1.16 -23.19 2.91
N ILE A 165 1.28 -22.04 3.57
CA ILE A 165 0.59 -20.81 3.21
C ILE A 165 1.64 -19.72 3.04
N LYS A 166 1.87 -19.34 1.79
CA LYS A 166 2.82 -18.29 1.43
C LYS A 166 2.11 -16.96 1.34
N ILE A 167 2.46 -16.03 2.22
CA ILE A 167 2.05 -14.64 2.11
C ILE A 167 2.88 -13.99 1.01
N THR A 168 2.23 -13.22 0.15
CA THR A 168 2.86 -12.49 -0.94
C THR A 168 2.70 -11.00 -0.73
N VAL A 169 3.44 -10.24 -1.55
CA VAL A 169 3.26 -8.80 -1.67
C VAL A 169 1.79 -8.44 -1.97
N ALA A 170 1.13 -9.19 -2.84
CA ALA A 170 -0.26 -8.96 -3.23
C ALA A 170 -1.21 -9.05 -2.03
N ASP A 171 -0.95 -9.98 -1.10
CA ASP A 171 -1.73 -10.16 0.13
C ASP A 171 -1.59 -8.95 1.07
N ILE A 172 -0.39 -8.35 1.12
CA ILE A 172 -0.09 -7.16 1.94
C ILE A 172 -0.61 -5.88 1.30
N LEU A 173 -0.56 -5.81 -0.03
CA LEU A 173 -1.13 -4.71 -0.80
C LEU A 173 -2.65 -4.81 -0.92
N PHE A 174 -3.25 -5.96 -0.56
CA PHE A 174 -4.66 -6.27 -0.79
C PHE A 174 -5.08 -6.11 -2.26
N SER A 175 -4.17 -6.41 -3.20
CA SER A 175 -4.39 -6.26 -4.64
C SER A 175 -3.93 -7.50 -5.38
N ASN A 176 -4.85 -8.20 -6.04
CA ASN A 176 -4.53 -9.32 -6.93
C ASN A 176 -4.07 -8.87 -8.33
N HIS A 177 -4.14 -7.59 -8.64
CA HIS A 177 -3.78 -7.07 -9.96
C HIS A 177 -2.31 -6.72 -9.99
N TYR A 178 -1.65 -7.05 -11.11
CA TYR A 178 -0.20 -7.14 -11.35
C TYR A 178 0.46 -8.52 -11.11
N ILE A 179 -0.27 -9.61 -11.37
CA ILE A 179 0.31 -10.88 -11.87
C ILE A 179 -0.30 -11.15 -13.24
#